data_AF-A0A9P4V922-F1
#
_entry.id   AF-A0A9P4V922-F1
#
_cell.length_a   1.000
_cell.length_b   1.000
_cell.length_c   1.000
_cell.angle_alpha   90.00
_cell.angle_beta   90.00
_cell.angle_gamma   90.00
#
_symmetry.space_group_name_H-M   'P 1'
#
loop_
_entity.id
_entity.type
_entity.pdbx_description
1 polymer ?
#
loop_
_entity_poly.entity_id
_entity_poly.type
_entity_poly.pdbx_seq_one_letter_code
_entity_poly.pdbx_strand_id
1 'polypeptide(L)'
;MTDITLTDMKFEYGGAKPTIHFDPPLASFREARERLVQMDQEALKALGLSDIRITNFIPPYADALSLVNFSVCILTWAAFGRPANFQPGSLLFDSLLFRFPAFASFCSTIQPFLFPIMALIHAYEVTLMMTKLERHSLLMDSWQWWAWVGSCFVEGWTSFKRLNGLISEKTREKESKKH
;
A
#
# COMPACT_ATOMS: atom_id res chain seq x y z
N MET A 1 -27.23 -2.45 0.46
CA MET A 1 -28.50 -1.81 0.08
C MET A 1 -29.57 -2.89 0.08
N THR A 2 -30.72 -2.62 0.68
CA THR A 2 -31.82 -3.59 0.81
C THR A 2 -33.09 -3.18 0.05
N ASP A 3 -33.32 -1.88 -0.13
CA ASP A 3 -34.52 -1.35 -0.78
C ASP A 3 -34.27 0.07 -1.33
N ILE A 4 -35.02 0.48 -2.35
CA ILE A 4 -34.94 1.83 -2.95
C ILE A 4 -36.33 2.26 -3.43
N THR A 5 -36.73 3.47 -3.04
CA THR A 5 -37.95 4.16 -3.49
C THR A 5 -37.56 5.43 -4.26
N LEU A 6 -38.54 6.21 -4.71
CA LEU A 6 -38.25 7.51 -5.34
C LEU A 6 -37.76 8.56 -4.33
N THR A 7 -38.02 8.36 -3.05
CA THR A 7 -37.66 9.30 -1.97
C THR A 7 -36.47 8.82 -1.17
N ASP A 8 -36.25 7.50 -1.06
CA ASP A 8 -35.36 6.95 -0.04
C ASP A 8 -34.58 5.72 -0.53
N MET A 9 -33.42 5.50 0.08
CA MET A 9 -32.64 4.27 -0.03
C MET A 9 -32.39 3.67 1.35
N LYS A 10 -32.63 2.37 1.47
CA LYS A 10 -32.40 1.64 2.72
C LYS A 10 -31.17 0.76 2.61
N PHE A 11 -30.42 0.70 3.71
CA PHE A 11 -29.26 -0.16 3.85
C PHE A 11 -29.42 -1.04 5.09
N GLU A 12 -28.66 -2.13 5.11
CA GLU A 12 -28.48 -2.94 6.29
C GLU A 12 -27.00 -3.27 6.39
N TYR A 13 -26.40 -2.96 7.54
CA TYR A 13 -24.99 -3.22 7.82
C TYR A 13 -24.82 -3.33 9.34
N GLY A 14 -24.14 -4.38 9.82
CA GLY A 14 -23.84 -4.54 11.25
C GLY A 14 -25.08 -4.53 12.17
N GLY A 15 -26.26 -4.92 11.67
CA GLY A 15 -27.54 -4.84 12.38
C GLY A 15 -28.21 -3.46 12.37
N ALA A 16 -27.54 -2.41 11.89
CA ALA A 16 -28.13 -1.10 11.67
C ALA A 16 -28.91 -1.06 10.35
N LYS A 17 -30.02 -0.33 10.31
CA LYS A 17 -30.89 -0.15 9.13
C LYS A 17 -31.04 1.32 8.72
N PRO A 18 -29.95 2.00 8.32
CA PRO A 18 -30.03 3.41 7.98
C PRO A 18 -30.81 3.63 6.68
N THR A 19 -31.54 4.74 6.63
CA THR A 19 -32.28 5.22 5.47
C THR A 19 -31.69 6.55 5.03
N ILE A 20 -31.34 6.66 3.74
CA ILE A 20 -30.80 7.87 3.13
C ILE A 20 -31.90 8.46 2.24
N HIS A 21 -32.25 9.72 2.48
CA HIS A 21 -33.25 10.45 1.71
C HIS A 21 -32.61 11.09 0.47
N PHE A 22 -33.28 11.00 -0.67
CA PHE A 22 -32.94 11.75 -1.88
C PHE A 22 -33.44 13.19 -1.75
N ASP A 23 -32.53 14.16 -1.89
CA ASP A 23 -32.85 15.58 -1.98
C ASP A 23 -32.22 16.18 -3.25
N PRO A 24 -33.02 16.58 -4.27
CA PRO A 24 -34.46 16.38 -4.37
C PRO A 24 -34.84 14.90 -4.58
N PRO A 25 -36.10 14.50 -4.34
CA PRO A 25 -36.61 13.17 -4.67
C PRO A 25 -36.45 12.84 -6.15
N LEU A 26 -36.31 11.55 -6.46
CA LEU A 26 -36.22 11.09 -7.83
C LEU A 26 -37.57 11.27 -8.57
N ALA A 27 -37.53 11.83 -9.77
CA ALA A 27 -38.69 11.91 -10.67
C ALA A 27 -39.05 10.53 -11.26
N SER A 28 -38.05 9.66 -11.48
CA SER A 28 -38.26 8.27 -11.91
C SER A 28 -37.04 7.40 -11.62
N PHE A 29 -37.19 6.07 -11.64
CA PHE A 29 -36.04 5.17 -11.49
C PHE A 29 -35.02 5.23 -12.64
N ARG A 30 -35.33 5.90 -13.76
CA ARG A 30 -34.38 6.05 -14.87
C ARG A 30 -33.15 6.88 -14.49
N GLU A 31 -33.33 7.88 -13.62
CA GLU A 31 -32.24 8.74 -13.12
C GLU A 31 -31.57 8.19 -11.86
N ALA A 32 -32.11 7.12 -11.25
CA ALA A 32 -31.54 6.54 -10.03
C ALA A 32 -30.06 6.21 -10.22
N ARG A 33 -29.67 5.60 -11.34
CA ARG A 33 -28.27 5.27 -11.61
C ARG A 33 -27.36 6.50 -11.56
N GLU A 34 -27.74 7.59 -12.21
CA GLU A 34 -26.94 8.81 -12.26
C GLU A 34 -26.87 9.47 -10.88
N ARG A 35 -28.00 9.53 -10.17
CA ARG A 35 -28.06 10.07 -8.80
C ARG A 35 -27.15 9.30 -7.85
N LEU A 36 -27.12 7.97 -7.94
CA LEU A 36 -26.27 7.13 -7.09
C LEU A 36 -24.79 7.26 -7.39
N VAL A 37 -24.42 7.43 -8.67
CA VAL A 37 -23.03 7.72 -9.04
C VAL A 37 -22.59 9.06 -8.47
N GLN A 38 -23.45 10.08 -8.51
CA GLN A 38 -23.15 11.39 -7.92
C GLN A 38 -23.02 11.30 -6.39
N MET A 39 -23.95 10.62 -5.71
CA MET A 39 -23.89 10.41 -4.26
C MET A 39 -22.63 9.67 -3.83
N ASP A 40 -22.21 8.65 -4.58
CA ASP A 40 -20.94 7.93 -4.32
C ASP A 40 -19.74 8.87 -4.46
N GLN A 41 -19.69 9.69 -5.53
CA GLN A 41 -18.63 10.69 -5.71
C GLN A 41 -18.60 11.75 -4.61
N GLU A 42 -19.76 12.23 -4.17
CA GLU A 42 -19.90 13.18 -3.06
C GLU A 42 -19.43 12.56 -1.75
N ALA A 43 -19.81 11.31 -1.46
CA ALA A 43 -19.38 10.58 -0.28
C ALA A 43 -17.86 10.37 -0.26
N LEU A 44 -17.28 9.93 -1.39
CA LEU A 44 -15.83 9.77 -1.52
C LEU A 44 -15.10 11.10 -1.27
N LYS A 45 -15.58 12.19 -1.88
CA LYS A 45 -15.00 13.53 -1.69
C LYS A 45 -15.10 13.99 -0.24
N ALA A 46 -16.24 13.79 0.41
CA ALA A 46 -16.45 14.13 1.81
C ALA A 46 -15.53 13.34 2.75
N LEU A 47 -15.22 12.10 2.42
CA LEU A 47 -14.30 11.23 3.16
C LEU A 47 -12.82 11.44 2.78
N GLY A 48 -12.51 12.30 1.81
CA GLY A 48 -11.14 12.48 1.31
C GLY A 48 -10.59 11.26 0.56
N LEU A 49 -11.46 10.34 0.14
CA LEU A 49 -11.12 9.13 -0.58
C LEU A 49 -11.00 9.38 -2.09
N SER A 50 -10.18 8.57 -2.74
CA SER A 50 -10.11 8.50 -4.19
C SER A 50 -11.22 7.60 -4.73
N ASP A 51 -11.73 8.00 -5.88
CA ASP A 51 -12.63 7.23 -6.74
C ASP A 51 -11.93 6.07 -7.49
N ILE A 52 -10.65 5.83 -7.18
CA ILE A 52 -9.83 4.70 -7.62
C ILE A 52 -9.62 3.77 -6.43
N ARG A 53 -10.21 2.58 -6.51
CA ARG A 53 -10.09 1.54 -5.49
C ARG A 53 -8.95 0.57 -5.80
N ILE A 54 -8.10 0.32 -4.79
CA ILE A 54 -7.06 -0.70 -4.84
C ILE A 54 -7.56 -1.95 -4.13
N THR A 55 -7.46 -3.10 -4.81
CA THR A 55 -7.96 -4.40 -4.29
C THR A 55 -6.92 -5.52 -4.39
N ASN A 56 -5.81 -5.27 -5.08
CA ASN A 56 -4.80 -6.26 -5.40
C ASN A 56 -3.43 -5.77 -4.94
N PHE A 57 -2.58 -6.72 -4.58
CA PHE A 57 -1.17 -6.47 -4.30
C PHE A 57 -0.33 -6.86 -5.53
N ILE A 58 0.60 -5.99 -5.92
CA ILE A 58 1.58 -6.30 -6.97
C ILE A 58 2.90 -6.70 -6.30
N PRO A 59 3.29 -7.98 -6.37
CA PRO A 59 4.46 -8.47 -5.68
C PRO A 59 5.76 -7.92 -6.29
N PRO A 60 6.86 -7.86 -5.52
CA PRO A 60 8.15 -7.37 -6.02
C PRO A 60 8.70 -8.18 -7.20
N TYR A 61 8.34 -9.46 -7.31
CA TYR A 61 8.75 -10.31 -8.43
C TYR A 61 7.99 -10.04 -9.75
N ALA A 62 7.00 -9.15 -9.74
CA ALA A 62 6.26 -8.79 -10.96
C ALA A 62 7.16 -8.09 -12.00
N ASP A 63 8.23 -7.43 -11.56
CA ASP A 63 9.24 -6.85 -12.44
C ASP A 63 10.66 -7.09 -11.89
N ALA A 64 11.62 -7.28 -12.80
CA ALA A 64 12.98 -7.68 -12.42
C ALA A 64 13.70 -6.62 -11.55
N LEU A 65 13.43 -5.33 -11.79
CA LEU A 65 14.08 -4.25 -11.04
C LEU A 65 13.57 -4.19 -9.60
N SER A 66 12.25 -4.33 -9.40
CA SER A 66 11.66 -4.45 -8.06
C SER A 66 12.16 -5.70 -7.34
N LEU A 67 12.30 -6.84 -8.04
CA LEU A 67 12.80 -8.07 -7.43
C LEU A 67 14.24 -7.90 -6.93
N VAL A 68 15.11 -7.32 -7.76
CA VAL A 68 16.51 -7.05 -7.39
C VAL A 68 16.56 -6.09 -6.20
N ASN A 69 15.79 -5.00 -6.23
CA ASN A 69 15.76 -4.05 -5.13
C ASN A 69 15.27 -4.69 -3.82
N PHE A 70 14.13 -5.38 -3.87
CA PHE A 70 13.59 -6.09 -2.71
C PHE A 70 14.61 -7.08 -2.13
N SER A 71 15.30 -7.83 -3.00
CA SER A 71 16.34 -8.79 -2.60
C SER A 71 17.53 -8.10 -1.93
N VAL A 72 17.99 -6.96 -2.46
CA VAL A 72 19.07 -6.17 -1.84
C VAL A 72 18.63 -5.62 -0.49
N CYS A 73 17.42 -5.07 -0.39
CA CYS A 73 16.90 -4.54 0.87
C CYS A 73 16.75 -5.62 1.94
N ILE A 74 16.14 -6.77 1.61
CA ILE A 74 15.96 -7.85 2.59
C ILE A 74 17.31 -8.45 3.04
N LEU A 75 18.28 -8.58 2.14
CA LEU A 75 19.64 -9.00 2.48
C LEU A 75 20.34 -7.96 3.36
N THR A 76 20.11 -6.67 3.12
CA THR A 76 20.66 -5.58 3.95
C THR A 76 20.08 -5.65 5.36
N TRP A 77 18.76 -5.80 5.51
CA TRP A 77 18.12 -6.04 6.80
C TRP A 77 18.71 -7.23 7.54
N ALA A 78 18.91 -8.36 6.85
CA ALA A 78 19.47 -9.58 7.43
C ALA A 78 20.95 -9.41 7.83
N ALA A 79 21.77 -8.83 6.95
CA ALA A 79 23.20 -8.65 7.17
C ALA A 79 23.47 -7.61 8.27
N PHE A 80 22.81 -6.45 8.23
CA PHE A 80 23.02 -5.36 9.18
C PHE A 80 22.18 -5.47 10.45
N GLY A 81 21.27 -6.45 10.55
CA GLY A 81 20.46 -6.67 11.75
C GLY A 81 21.26 -7.08 13.00
N ARG A 82 22.50 -7.55 12.84
CA ARG A 82 23.39 -7.89 13.96
C ARG A 82 24.83 -7.46 13.64
N PRO A 83 25.50 -6.69 14.52
CA PRO A 83 26.91 -6.31 14.32
C PRO A 83 27.83 -7.54 14.15
N ALA A 84 27.50 -8.64 14.85
CA ALA A 84 28.26 -9.89 14.80
C ALA A 84 28.36 -10.53 13.41
N ASN A 85 27.46 -10.21 12.48
CA ASN A 85 27.47 -10.76 11.11
C ASN A 85 28.71 -10.35 10.30
N PHE A 86 29.41 -9.29 10.74
CA PHE A 86 30.61 -8.77 10.08
C PHE A 86 31.90 -9.10 10.84
N GLN A 87 31.83 -10.01 11.82
CA GLN A 87 32.96 -10.43 12.65
C GLN A 87 33.26 -11.93 12.46
N PRO A 88 34.52 -12.36 12.67
CA PRO A 88 34.90 -13.78 12.64
C PRO A 88 34.02 -14.66 13.53
N GLY A 89 33.71 -15.87 13.07
CA GLY A 89 32.84 -16.81 13.78
C GLY A 89 31.36 -16.68 13.42
N SER A 90 31.00 -15.74 12.55
CA SER A 90 29.66 -15.65 11.96
C SER A 90 29.61 -16.30 10.59
N LEU A 91 28.46 -16.90 10.24
CA LEU A 91 28.28 -17.58 8.96
C LEU A 91 28.58 -16.66 7.76
N LEU A 92 28.12 -15.40 7.82
CA LEU A 92 28.32 -14.43 6.74
C LEU A 92 29.80 -14.06 6.58
N PHE A 93 30.51 -13.81 7.68
CA PHE A 93 31.92 -13.48 7.64
C PHE A 93 32.76 -14.67 7.15
N ASP A 94 32.58 -15.84 7.77
CA ASP A 94 33.41 -17.02 7.52
C ASP A 94 33.14 -17.63 6.13
N SER A 95 31.93 -17.47 5.57
CA SER A 95 31.61 -18.00 4.25
C SER A 95 32.00 -17.05 3.10
N LEU A 96 31.94 -15.74 3.32
CA LEU A 96 32.06 -14.74 2.24
C LEU A 96 33.03 -13.60 2.57
N LEU A 97 32.81 -12.90 3.69
CA LEU A 97 33.48 -11.61 3.93
C LEU A 97 34.94 -11.73 4.38
N PHE A 98 35.40 -12.91 4.81
CA PHE A 98 36.82 -13.14 5.13
C PHE A 98 37.75 -12.85 3.95
N ARG A 99 37.25 -12.98 2.71
CA ARG A 99 37.97 -12.65 1.47
C ARG A 99 38.11 -11.13 1.24
N PHE A 100 37.32 -10.33 1.95
CA PHE A 100 37.21 -8.88 1.81
C PHE A 100 37.27 -8.18 3.18
N PRO A 101 38.38 -8.31 3.94
CA PRO A 101 38.47 -7.84 5.32
C PRO A 101 38.24 -6.33 5.47
N ALA A 102 38.68 -5.53 4.48
CA ALA A 102 38.42 -4.10 4.45
C ALA A 102 36.92 -3.77 4.36
N PHE A 103 36.17 -4.51 3.55
CA PHE A 103 34.72 -4.33 3.42
C PHE A 103 33.98 -4.78 4.68
N ALA A 104 34.36 -5.92 5.27
CA ALA A 104 33.79 -6.38 6.54
C ALA A 104 33.99 -5.37 7.68
N SER A 105 35.19 -4.79 7.77
CA SER A 105 35.50 -3.72 8.73
C SER A 105 34.63 -2.48 8.49
N PHE A 106 34.53 -2.03 7.23
CA PHE A 106 33.66 -0.91 6.86
C PHE A 106 32.22 -1.15 7.29
N CYS A 107 31.63 -2.29 6.93
CA CYS A 107 30.27 -2.66 7.30
C CYS A 107 30.08 -2.66 8.83
N SER A 108 31.03 -3.22 9.58
CA SER A 108 31.01 -3.21 11.06
C SER A 108 30.98 -1.79 11.63
N THR A 109 31.78 -0.88 11.06
CA THR A 109 31.88 0.52 11.51
C THR A 109 30.58 1.29 11.26
N ILE A 110 29.94 1.08 10.10
CA ILE A 110 28.72 1.84 9.75
C ILE A 110 27.44 1.24 10.34
N GLN A 111 27.43 -0.04 10.68
CA GLN A 111 26.21 -0.77 11.10
C GLN A 111 25.42 -0.07 12.22
N PRO A 112 26.05 0.47 13.29
CA PRO A 112 25.33 1.13 14.38
C PRO A 112 24.56 2.38 13.95
N PHE A 113 24.94 2.99 12.83
CA PHE A 113 24.24 4.14 12.26
C PHE A 113 23.28 3.71 11.15
N LEU A 114 23.74 2.85 10.24
CA LEU A 114 22.96 2.41 9.08
C LEU A 114 21.66 1.73 9.51
N PHE A 115 21.72 0.78 10.45
CA PHE A 115 20.54 0.01 10.84
C PHE A 115 19.42 0.87 11.44
N PRO A 116 19.65 1.69 12.49
CA PRO A 116 18.57 2.52 13.04
C PRO A 116 18.09 3.60 12.07
N ILE A 117 18.98 4.22 11.27
CA ILE A 117 18.56 5.22 10.27
C ILE A 117 17.66 4.57 9.22
N MET A 118 18.08 3.42 8.67
CA MET A 118 17.28 2.64 7.72
C MET A 118 15.93 2.26 8.33
N ALA A 119 15.91 1.74 9.56
CA ALA A 119 14.67 1.36 10.23
C ALA A 119 13.70 2.53 10.44
N LEU A 120 14.22 3.70 10.83
CA LEU A 120 13.40 4.92 10.98
C LEU A 120 12.83 5.40 9.65
N ILE A 121 13.63 5.41 8.59
CA ILE A 121 13.19 5.80 7.25
C ILE A 121 12.07 4.86 6.78
N HIS A 122 12.27 3.55 6.87
CA HIS A 122 11.28 2.57 6.44
C HIS A 122 10.00 2.60 7.30
N ALA A 123 10.12 2.85 8.60
CA ALA A 123 8.95 3.08 9.46
C ALA A 123 8.16 4.32 9.04
N TYR A 124 8.85 5.42 8.70
CA TYR A 124 8.21 6.62 8.19
C TYR A 124 7.52 6.37 6.83
N GLU A 125 8.20 5.69 5.90
CA GLU A 125 7.62 5.28 4.61
C GLU A 125 6.37 4.40 4.77
N VAL A 126 6.35 3.51 5.76
CA VAL A 126 5.16 2.72 6.09
C VAL A 126 3.98 3.62 6.47
N THR A 127 4.19 4.67 7.28
CA THR A 127 3.08 5.58 7.64
C THR A 127 2.50 6.27 6.41
N LEU A 128 3.35 6.73 5.48
CA LEU A 128 2.92 7.31 4.21
C LEU A 128 2.19 6.29 3.32
N MET A 129 2.64 5.04 3.31
CA MET A 129 1.99 3.96 2.58
C MET A 129 0.59 3.68 3.14
N MET A 130 0.45 3.59 4.46
CA MET A 130 -0.84 3.36 5.13
C MET A 130 -1.86 4.44 4.76
N THR A 131 -1.49 5.72 4.89
CA THR A 131 -2.37 6.84 4.52
C THR A 131 -2.74 6.80 3.04
N LYS A 132 -1.81 6.38 2.18
CA LYS A 132 -2.08 6.26 0.74
C LYS A 132 -3.02 5.10 0.40
N LEU A 133 -2.86 3.95 1.05
CA LEU A 133 -3.76 2.81 0.88
C LEU A 133 -5.18 3.15 1.37
N GLU A 134 -5.28 3.81 2.51
CA GLU A 134 -6.57 4.27 3.07
C GLU A 134 -7.28 5.21 2.11
N ARG A 135 -6.56 6.18 1.53
CA ARG A 135 -7.09 7.08 0.48
C ARG A 135 -7.64 6.31 -0.72
N HIS A 136 -7.13 5.13 -1.01
CA HIS A 136 -7.60 4.25 -2.10
C HIS A 136 -8.48 3.09 -1.62
N SER A 137 -9.11 3.27 -0.46
CA SER A 137 -10.08 2.35 0.16
C SER A 137 -9.56 0.93 0.39
N LEU A 138 -8.24 0.78 0.60
CA LEU A 138 -7.65 -0.46 1.06
C LEU A 138 -7.35 -0.34 2.56
N LEU A 139 -8.12 -1.06 3.37
CA LEU A 139 -8.06 -1.01 4.84
C LEU A 139 -7.30 -2.22 5.41
N MET A 140 -6.92 -2.10 6.68
CA MET A 140 -6.09 -3.07 7.43
C MET A 140 -6.74 -4.46 7.63
N ASP A 141 -8.02 -4.58 7.30
CA ASP A 141 -8.80 -5.83 7.38
C ASP A 141 -8.46 -6.83 6.27
N SER A 142 -7.67 -6.42 5.28
CA SER A 142 -7.36 -7.21 4.09
C SER A 142 -5.90 -7.69 4.07
N TRP A 143 -5.67 -8.90 3.53
CA TRP A 143 -4.31 -9.42 3.38
C TRP A 143 -3.47 -8.56 2.42
N GLN A 144 -4.11 -7.95 1.43
CA GLN A 144 -3.46 -7.08 0.45
C GLN A 144 -2.87 -5.84 1.12
N TRP A 145 -3.55 -5.31 2.14
CA TRP A 145 -3.01 -4.21 2.94
C TRP A 145 -1.72 -4.62 3.64
N TRP A 146 -1.72 -5.77 4.31
CA TRP A 146 -0.53 -6.31 4.98
C TRP A 146 0.61 -6.60 3.99
N ALA A 147 0.29 -7.08 2.79
CA ALA A 147 1.28 -7.30 1.74
C ALA A 147 1.91 -5.98 1.28
N TRP A 148 1.12 -4.93 1.04
CA TRP A 148 1.64 -3.60 0.68
C TRP A 148 2.48 -2.98 1.80
N VAL A 149 2.00 -3.02 3.04
CA VAL A 149 2.70 -2.45 4.20
C VAL A 149 3.99 -3.21 4.49
N GLY A 150 3.96 -4.54 4.50
CA GLY A 150 5.13 -5.39 4.72
C GLY A 150 6.17 -5.23 3.61
N SER A 151 5.73 -5.16 2.35
CA SER A 151 6.62 -4.89 1.22
C SER A 151 7.28 -3.53 1.37
N CYS A 152 6.50 -2.48 1.65
CA CYS A 152 7.01 -1.12 1.90
C CYS A 152 8.03 -1.08 3.04
N PHE A 153 7.79 -1.78 4.15
CA PHE A 153 8.73 -1.85 5.26
C PHE A 153 10.08 -2.46 4.84
N VAL A 154 10.09 -3.41 3.91
CA VAL A 154 11.33 -4.03 3.43
C VAL A 154 12.04 -3.15 2.41
N GLU A 155 11.35 -2.69 1.36
CA GLU A 155 11.97 -2.11 0.15
C GLU A 155 11.75 -0.60 -0.03
N GLY A 156 10.94 0.00 0.83
CA GLY A 156 10.62 1.43 0.86
C GLY A 156 9.98 1.93 -0.44
N TRP A 157 10.59 2.97 -1.01
CA TRP A 157 10.17 3.67 -2.22
C TRP A 157 9.74 2.77 -3.41
N THR A 158 10.37 1.63 -3.65
CA THR A 158 10.00 0.78 -4.80
C THR A 158 8.59 0.19 -4.67
N SER A 159 8.10 -0.03 -3.44
CA SER A 159 6.69 -0.37 -3.18
C SER A 159 5.76 0.76 -3.63
N PHE A 160 6.11 2.02 -3.38
CA PHE A 160 5.34 3.17 -3.85
C PHE A 160 5.29 3.26 -5.37
N LYS A 161 6.40 2.97 -6.06
CA LYS A 161 6.43 2.94 -7.53
C LYS A 161 5.42 1.94 -8.08
N ARG A 162 5.35 0.73 -7.51
CA ARG A 162 4.37 -0.29 -7.94
C ARG A 162 2.93 0.14 -7.65
N LEU A 163 2.66 0.66 -6.45
CA LEU A 163 1.32 1.15 -6.11
C LEU A 163 0.89 2.31 -7.02
N ASN A 164 1.77 3.28 -7.28
CA ASN A 164 1.51 4.40 -8.18
C ASN A 164 1.24 3.93 -9.62
N GLY A 165 1.98 2.93 -10.09
CA GLY A 165 1.74 2.31 -11.39
C GLY A 165 0.33 1.71 -11.48
N LEU A 166 -0.07 0.94 -10.46
CA LEU A 166 -1.41 0.36 -10.38
C LEU A 166 -2.52 1.42 -10.32
N ILE A 167 -2.33 2.48 -9.54
CA ILE A 167 -3.26 3.61 -9.48
C ILE A 167 -3.38 4.26 -10.86
N SER A 168 -2.25 4.57 -11.50
CA SER A 168 -2.23 5.20 -12.83
C SER A 168 -2.91 4.36 -13.90
N GLU A 169 -2.69 3.04 -13.89
CA GLU A 169 -3.35 2.10 -14.78
C GLU A 169 -4.87 2.13 -14.59
N LYS A 170 -5.34 2.02 -13.34
CA LYS A 170 -6.77 2.08 -13.02
C LYS A 170 -7.41 3.42 -13.39
N THR A 171 -6.69 4.53 -13.20
CA THR A 171 -7.14 5.86 -13.62
C THR A 171 -7.33 5.89 -15.13
N ARG A 172 -6.35 5.42 -15.91
CA ARG A 172 -6.43 5.38 -17.37
C ARG A 172 -7.55 4.47 -17.87
N GLU A 173 -7.74 3.29 -17.25
CA GLU A 173 -8.87 2.41 -17.57
C GLU A 173 -10.21 3.11 -17.35
N LYS A 174 -10.34 3.83 -16.23
CA LYS A 174 -11.56 4.58 -15.90
C LYS A 174 -11.82 5.71 -16.91
N GLU A 175 -10.80 6.44 -17.30
CA GLU A 175 -10.89 7.51 -18.30
C GLU A 175 -11.25 6.96 -19.69
N SER A 176 -10.68 5.81 -20.09
CA SER A 176 -10.98 5.19 -21.39
C SER A 176 -12.44 4.77 -21.55
N LYS A 177 -13.14 4.45 -20.44
CA LYS A 177 -14.56 4.06 -20.44
C LYS A 177 -15.53 5.23 -20.47
N LYS A 178 -15.04 6.48 -20.40
CA LYS A 178 -15.86 7.70 -20.51
C LYS A 178 -16.05 8.15 -21.96
N HIS A 179 -15.28 7.59 -22.90
CA HIS A 179 -15.32 7.85 -24.34
C HIS A 179 -15.92 6.66 -25.08
#